data_AF-A0A964MKX1-F1
#
_entry.id   AF-A0A964MKX1-F1
#
_cell.length_a   1.000
_cell.length_b   1.000
_cell.length_c   1.000
_cell.angle_alpha   90.00
_cell.angle_beta   90.00
_cell.angle_gamma   90.00
#
_symmetry.space_group_name_H-M   'P 1'
#
loop_
_entity.id
_entity.type
_entity.pdbx_description
1 polymer ?
#
loop_
_entity_poly.entity_id
_entity_poly.type
_entity_poly.pdbx_seq_one_letter_code
_entity_poly.pdbx_strand_id
1 'polypeptide(L)'
;MPGVPRIASVEKSVPDPLVGQTIDGRYLVRARLARGGMATVYEAVDLRLDRVIALKVMHRHLAEDPDFVARFEREAKSAARLSHPHVVAVYDQGHSDGLIYLAMEIVPGRTLRDVMRDYGPFTPEQALVILEPVLEGLAAAHAAGFVHRDIKPENVLLADDGRVKVADFGLARAVSTSNTSATQGLIMGTVAYLSPEQVERGEADERSDLYAAGILLFEMVTGQVPHVGDSPLSVAYAHVNNDVPAPSMIRSNLPPEIDALVVRATRREANLRYQRAADFLADEKRVRASLPPPRPFVESHDTLVVDVSAAARLAAGQPAPPPATARSERGRRRKGPWVALIIVLVVIGAGIGGWLLATGNSVPTPNIVGQTTAAATETLSESGLTLVITEEQFSETVPADQIISSDPEPGGGVREGSAVGAVVSKGPERYLIPDVQGLSVAEATAAITDANLAIGSTTQVFDDQVPVDAVSSTTPKIGSEVQSGTSVDISVSKGPKPVPIPDLVGKKAQVATSTLTALGLTVTTKEKFSEKVNEGMVIALRPAAGAVVDSGTEVELIVSKGPPPVEVPSLIDMPKNKAISVLQGLGLKPKVLEAAATPLNRVYSQDPPSGTMIPKGSSVIIRII
;
A
#
# COMPACT_ATOMS: atom_id res chain seq x y z
N MET A 1 -34.34 -45.61 5.28
CA MET A 1 -34.00 -44.38 6.03
C MET A 1 -32.48 -44.27 6.11
N PRO A 2 -31.83 -43.56 5.18
CA PRO A 2 -30.41 -43.20 5.28
C PRO A 2 -30.25 -41.83 5.97
N GLY A 3 -29.15 -41.67 6.72
CA GLY A 3 -28.93 -40.65 7.74
C GLY A 3 -28.63 -39.24 7.22
N VAL A 4 -29.03 -38.27 8.04
CA VAL A 4 -28.80 -36.83 7.92
C VAL A 4 -27.32 -36.53 8.24
N PRO A 5 -26.60 -35.73 7.42
CA PRO A 5 -25.23 -35.33 7.72
C PRO A 5 -25.18 -34.32 8.88
N ARG A 6 -24.27 -34.55 9.84
CA ARG A 6 -23.97 -33.63 10.95
C ARG A 6 -23.01 -32.54 10.47
N ILE A 7 -23.49 -31.31 10.41
CA ILE A 7 -22.67 -30.10 10.24
C ILE A 7 -22.09 -29.70 11.61
N ALA A 8 -20.86 -29.20 11.59
CA ALA A 8 -20.04 -28.83 12.74
C ALA A 8 -20.75 -27.88 13.73
N SER A 9 -20.26 -27.96 14.97
CA SER A 9 -20.67 -27.27 16.19
C SER A 9 -21.25 -25.86 16.02
N VAL A 10 -22.48 -25.69 16.51
CA VAL A 10 -23.21 -24.43 16.62
C VAL A 10 -22.51 -23.52 17.64
N GLU A 11 -21.70 -22.58 17.17
CA GLU A 11 -21.45 -21.35 17.91
C GLU A 11 -22.81 -20.69 18.19
N LYS A 12 -23.06 -20.31 19.45
CA LYS A 12 -24.24 -19.53 19.83
C LYS A 12 -24.11 -18.10 19.26
N SER A 13 -24.33 -17.94 17.96
CA SER A 13 -24.32 -16.66 17.27
C SER A 13 -25.70 -15.99 17.33
N VAL A 14 -25.71 -14.66 17.41
CA VAL A 14 -26.87 -13.80 17.13
C VAL A 14 -27.71 -14.37 15.98
N PRO A 15 -29.04 -14.56 16.13
CA PRO A 15 -29.86 -15.16 15.08
C PRO A 15 -29.76 -14.35 13.79
N ASP A 16 -29.39 -15.03 12.70
CA ASP A 16 -29.27 -14.41 11.38
C ASP A 16 -30.67 -13.96 10.92
N PRO A 17 -30.87 -12.66 10.62
CA PRO A 17 -32.20 -12.11 10.42
C PRO A 17 -32.90 -12.70 9.19
N LEU A 18 -32.16 -13.24 8.21
CA LEU A 18 -32.75 -13.77 6.98
C LEU A 18 -33.10 -15.25 7.07
N VAL A 19 -32.55 -16.01 8.02
CA VAL A 19 -32.84 -17.44 8.15
C VAL A 19 -34.31 -17.64 8.55
N GLY A 20 -35.02 -18.47 7.78
CA GLY A 20 -36.46 -18.70 7.91
C GLY A 20 -37.34 -17.69 7.17
N GLN A 21 -36.76 -16.62 6.60
CA GLN A 21 -37.51 -15.67 5.77
C GLN A 21 -37.59 -16.14 4.31
N THR A 22 -38.59 -15.63 3.59
CA THR A 22 -38.73 -15.84 2.14
C THR A 22 -38.38 -14.54 1.42
N ILE A 23 -37.34 -14.57 0.59
CA ILE A 23 -36.91 -13.43 -0.23
C ILE A 23 -37.67 -13.46 -1.55
N ASP A 24 -38.19 -12.30 -1.98
CA ASP A 24 -38.96 -12.12 -3.23
C ASP A 24 -40.18 -13.05 -3.36
N GLY A 25 -40.75 -13.45 -2.22
CA GLY A 25 -41.84 -14.42 -2.16
C GLY A 25 -41.53 -15.79 -2.81
N ARG A 26 -40.25 -16.09 -3.08
CA ARG A 26 -39.83 -17.27 -3.85
C ARG A 26 -38.74 -18.08 -3.18
N TYR A 27 -37.76 -17.43 -2.55
CA TYR A 27 -36.57 -18.12 -2.03
C TYR A 27 -36.64 -18.21 -0.52
N LEU A 28 -36.98 -19.40 0.01
CA LEU A 28 -37.02 -19.65 1.44
C LEU A 28 -35.61 -19.94 1.96
N VAL A 29 -35.07 -19.03 2.76
CA VAL A 29 -33.72 -19.13 3.34
C VAL A 29 -33.70 -20.17 4.46
N ARG A 30 -32.85 -21.19 4.35
CA ARG A 30 -32.75 -22.29 5.31
C ARG A 30 -31.57 -22.16 6.27
N ALA A 31 -30.40 -21.85 5.73
CA ALA A 31 -29.16 -21.79 6.51
C ALA A 31 -28.19 -20.80 5.88
N ARG A 32 -27.32 -20.20 6.69
CA ARG A 32 -26.19 -19.42 6.18
C ARG A 32 -25.05 -20.37 5.83
N LEU A 33 -24.51 -20.26 4.61
CA LEU A 33 -23.37 -21.05 4.13
C LEU A 33 -22.05 -20.32 4.39
N ALA A 34 -22.00 -19.04 4.04
CA ALA A 34 -20.79 -18.23 4.19
C ALA A 34 -21.14 -16.75 4.35
N ARG A 35 -20.27 -16.00 5.02
CA ARG A 35 -20.36 -14.54 5.12
C ARG A 35 -19.10 -13.93 4.52
N GLY A 36 -19.27 -13.20 3.42
CA GLY A 36 -18.21 -12.39 2.82
C GLY A 36 -18.35 -10.92 3.21
N GLY A 37 -17.40 -10.10 2.77
CA GLY A 37 -17.40 -8.67 3.09
C GLY A 37 -18.41 -7.82 2.29
N MET A 38 -18.92 -8.32 1.16
CA MET A 38 -19.94 -7.63 0.33
C MET A 38 -21.30 -8.33 0.31
N ALA A 39 -21.33 -9.62 0.66
CA ALA A 39 -22.50 -10.46 0.52
C ALA A 39 -22.48 -11.59 1.54
N THR A 40 -23.66 -12.11 1.85
CA THR A 40 -23.83 -13.34 2.62
C THR A 40 -24.45 -14.39 1.71
N VAL A 41 -23.88 -15.59 1.70
CA VAL A 41 -24.39 -16.72 0.90
C VAL A 41 -25.20 -17.61 1.81
N TYR A 42 -26.43 -17.91 1.38
CA TYR A 42 -27.36 -18.77 2.08
C TYR A 42 -27.71 -20.00 1.27
N GLU A 43 -28.02 -21.10 1.94
CA GLU A 43 -28.79 -22.18 1.35
C GLU A 43 -30.26 -21.75 1.35
N ALA A 44 -30.92 -21.81 0.20
CA ALA A 44 -32.32 -21.48 0.08
C ALA A 44 -33.06 -22.51 -0.78
N VAL A 45 -34.37 -22.59 -0.61
CA VAL A 45 -35.25 -23.36 -1.50
C VAL A 45 -35.97 -22.42 -2.42
N ASP A 46 -35.85 -22.67 -3.73
CA ASP A 46 -36.71 -22.06 -4.73
C ASP A 46 -38.10 -22.71 -4.65
N LEU A 47 -39.05 -22.02 -4.03
CA LEU A 47 -40.42 -22.52 -3.79
C LEU A 47 -41.23 -22.70 -5.09
N ARG A 48 -40.78 -22.15 -6.22
CA ARG A 48 -41.45 -22.33 -7.52
C ARG A 48 -40.98 -23.58 -8.24
N LEU A 49 -39.69 -23.89 -8.14
CA LEU A 49 -39.05 -25.02 -8.83
C LEU A 49 -38.76 -26.22 -7.91
N ASP A 50 -39.06 -26.10 -6.62
CA ASP A 50 -38.84 -27.09 -5.56
C ASP A 50 -37.41 -27.66 -5.56
N ARG A 51 -36.43 -26.76 -5.58
CA ARG A 51 -35.00 -27.12 -5.60
C ARG A 51 -34.20 -26.29 -4.61
N VAL A 52 -33.14 -26.88 -4.07
CA VAL A 52 -32.16 -26.18 -3.23
C VAL A 52 -31.20 -25.39 -4.13
N ILE A 53 -30.90 -24.16 -3.73
CA ILE A 53 -30.00 -23.24 -4.40
C ILE A 53 -29.07 -22.57 -3.39
N ALA A 54 -27.98 -22.00 -3.89
CA ALA A 54 -27.24 -20.99 -3.15
C ALA A 54 -27.83 -19.61 -3.48
N LEU A 55 -28.12 -18.81 -2.46
CA LEU A 55 -28.67 -17.47 -2.58
C LEU A 55 -27.67 -16.48 -1.99
N LYS A 56 -26.98 -15.74 -2.87
CA LYS A 56 -26.02 -14.71 -2.48
C LYS A 56 -26.75 -13.38 -2.34
N VAL A 57 -26.86 -12.89 -1.11
CA VAL A 57 -27.57 -11.65 -0.77
C VAL A 57 -26.54 -10.56 -0.46
N MET A 58 -26.56 -9.47 -1.21
CA MET A 58 -25.69 -8.31 -0.99
C MET A 58 -26.05 -7.62 0.33
N HIS A 59 -25.06 -7.06 1.02
CA HIS A 59 -25.34 -6.27 2.23
C HIS A 59 -26.13 -5.00 1.87
N ARG A 60 -27.06 -4.58 2.73
CA ARG A 60 -28.01 -3.49 2.46
C ARG A 60 -27.37 -2.18 1.99
N HIS A 61 -26.22 -1.81 2.54
CA HIS A 61 -25.52 -0.57 2.15
C HIS A 61 -25.12 -0.53 0.67
N LEU A 62 -24.92 -1.69 0.02
CA LEU A 62 -24.65 -1.76 -1.43
C LEU A 62 -25.92 -1.66 -2.26
N ALA A 63 -27.08 -2.01 -1.69
CA ALA A 63 -28.36 -1.90 -2.38
C ALA A 63 -28.87 -0.45 -2.49
N GLU A 64 -28.32 0.45 -1.68
CA GLU A 64 -28.65 1.88 -1.69
C GLU A 64 -27.91 2.68 -2.78
N ASP A 65 -26.87 2.12 -3.40
CA ASP A 65 -26.10 2.75 -4.49
C ASP A 65 -26.69 2.35 -5.87
N PRO A 66 -27.40 3.27 -6.58
CA PRO A 66 -28.03 2.94 -7.86
C PRO A 66 -27.05 2.55 -8.96
N ASP A 67 -25.83 3.08 -8.93
CA ASP A 67 -24.80 2.78 -9.93
C ASP A 67 -24.24 1.37 -9.70
N PHE A 68 -24.07 0.98 -8.43
CA PHE A 68 -23.74 -0.40 -8.06
C PHE A 68 -24.83 -1.37 -8.51
N VAL A 69 -26.10 -1.08 -8.21
CA VAL A 69 -27.24 -1.94 -8.59
C VAL A 69 -27.28 -2.15 -10.10
N ALA A 70 -27.21 -1.06 -10.89
CA ALA A 70 -27.29 -1.14 -12.35
C ALA A 70 -26.13 -1.94 -12.97
N ARG A 71 -24.92 -1.84 -12.41
CA ARG A 71 -23.77 -2.66 -12.82
C ARG A 71 -23.94 -4.12 -12.42
N PHE A 72 -24.31 -4.37 -11.16
CA PHE A 72 -24.55 -5.71 -10.63
C PHE A 72 -25.57 -6.47 -11.47
N GLU A 73 -26.71 -5.84 -11.79
CA GLU A 73 -27.72 -6.47 -12.65
C GLU A 73 -27.18 -6.82 -14.04
N ARG A 74 -26.37 -5.93 -14.63
CA ARG A 74 -25.78 -6.13 -15.95
C ARG A 74 -24.80 -7.31 -15.94
N GLU A 75 -23.95 -7.39 -14.92
CA GLU A 75 -22.99 -8.47 -14.73
C GLU A 75 -23.70 -9.80 -14.44
N ALA A 76 -24.71 -9.81 -13.55
CA ALA A 76 -25.51 -10.98 -13.23
C ALA A 76 -26.28 -11.54 -14.44
N LYS A 77 -26.96 -10.68 -15.22
CA LYS A 77 -27.67 -11.07 -16.46
C LYS A 77 -26.71 -11.66 -17.50
N SER A 78 -25.47 -11.19 -17.49
CA SER A 78 -24.45 -11.66 -18.40
C SER A 78 -23.87 -13.00 -17.96
N ALA A 79 -23.57 -13.17 -16.66
CA ALA A 79 -23.14 -14.43 -16.07
C ALA A 79 -24.19 -15.55 -16.19
N ALA A 80 -25.49 -15.22 -16.15
CA ALA A 80 -26.58 -16.19 -16.35
C ALA A 80 -26.60 -16.85 -17.73
N ARG A 81 -25.89 -16.29 -18.73
CA ARG A 81 -25.76 -16.90 -20.07
C ARG A 81 -24.68 -17.97 -20.13
N LEU A 82 -23.80 -18.04 -19.13
CA LEU A 82 -22.70 -18.98 -19.09
C LEU A 82 -23.17 -20.29 -18.46
N SER A 83 -23.27 -21.34 -19.29
CA SER A 83 -23.55 -22.71 -18.85
C SER A 83 -22.36 -23.60 -19.19
N HIS A 84 -21.65 -24.07 -18.17
CA HIS A 84 -20.49 -24.92 -18.34
C HIS A 84 -20.34 -25.87 -17.14
N PRO A 85 -19.91 -27.14 -17.31
CA PRO A 85 -19.74 -28.09 -16.21
C PRO A 85 -18.85 -27.57 -15.08
N HIS A 86 -17.84 -26.77 -15.42
CA HIS A 86 -16.83 -26.22 -14.49
C HIS A 86 -17.08 -24.77 -14.07
N VAL A 87 -18.28 -24.25 -14.31
CA VAL A 87 -18.72 -22.93 -13.84
C VAL A 87 -19.99 -23.11 -13.00
N VAL A 88 -20.10 -22.38 -11.90
CA VAL A 88 -21.32 -22.33 -11.09
C VAL A 88 -22.40 -21.60 -11.89
N ALA A 89 -23.51 -22.27 -12.17
CA ALA A 89 -24.59 -21.67 -12.94
C ALA A 89 -25.32 -20.59 -12.13
N VAL A 90 -25.56 -19.44 -12.76
CA VAL A 90 -26.46 -18.40 -12.24
C VAL A 90 -27.86 -18.64 -12.79
N TYR A 91 -28.84 -18.83 -11.91
CA TYR A 91 -30.20 -19.13 -12.30
C TYR A 91 -31.08 -17.89 -12.40
N ASP A 92 -30.90 -16.95 -11.48
CA ASP A 92 -31.78 -15.78 -11.39
C ASP A 92 -31.10 -14.67 -10.58
N GLN A 93 -31.60 -13.45 -10.75
CA GLN A 93 -31.19 -12.28 -9.98
C GLN A 93 -32.42 -11.43 -9.66
N GLY A 94 -32.40 -10.70 -8.56
CA GLY A 94 -33.52 -9.82 -8.23
C GLY A 94 -33.24 -8.82 -7.12
N HIS A 95 -34.22 -7.95 -6.93
CA HIS A 95 -34.26 -6.93 -5.89
C HIS A 95 -35.61 -7.01 -5.18
N SER A 96 -35.62 -7.33 -3.89
CA SER A 96 -36.82 -7.36 -3.03
C SER A 96 -36.49 -6.82 -1.66
N ASP A 97 -37.40 -6.05 -1.05
CA ASP A 97 -37.30 -5.60 0.34
C ASP A 97 -35.98 -4.86 0.68
N GLY A 98 -35.44 -4.11 -0.28
CA GLY A 98 -34.16 -3.41 -0.15
C GLY A 98 -32.94 -4.33 -0.15
N LEU A 99 -33.09 -5.58 -0.61
CA LEU A 99 -32.02 -6.56 -0.76
C LEU A 99 -31.83 -6.89 -2.23
N ILE A 100 -30.57 -6.93 -2.66
CA ILE A 100 -30.18 -7.45 -3.97
C ILE A 100 -29.67 -8.87 -3.77
N TYR A 101 -30.12 -9.78 -4.61
CA TYR A 101 -29.75 -11.18 -4.51
C TYR A 101 -29.42 -11.82 -5.85
N LEU A 102 -28.63 -12.88 -5.79
CA LEU A 102 -28.28 -13.76 -6.91
C LEU A 102 -28.56 -15.21 -6.51
N ALA A 103 -29.45 -15.87 -7.25
CA ALA A 103 -29.74 -17.29 -7.11
C ALA A 103 -28.82 -18.10 -8.04
N MET A 104 -28.06 -19.02 -7.46
CA MET A 104 -27.05 -19.81 -8.17
C MET A 104 -27.12 -21.29 -7.80
N GLU A 105 -26.45 -22.11 -8.60
CA GLU A 105 -26.24 -23.53 -8.31
C GLU A 105 -25.62 -23.71 -6.93
N ILE A 106 -26.25 -24.52 -6.09
CA ILE A 106 -25.62 -25.01 -4.87
C ILE A 106 -24.62 -26.11 -5.25
N VAL A 107 -23.38 -25.98 -4.80
CA VAL A 107 -22.33 -26.98 -4.98
C VAL A 107 -22.02 -27.58 -3.61
N PRO A 108 -22.55 -28.78 -3.28
CA PRO A 108 -22.24 -29.46 -2.02
C PRO A 108 -20.77 -29.89 -2.05
N GLY A 109 -19.98 -29.38 -1.11
CA GLY A 109 -18.55 -29.64 -1.06
C GLY A 109 -17.78 -28.57 -0.30
N ARG A 110 -16.52 -28.36 -0.67
CA ARG A 110 -15.57 -27.46 0.01
C ARG A 110 -14.92 -26.49 -0.96
N THR A 111 -14.44 -25.36 -0.46
CA THR A 111 -13.58 -24.48 -1.27
C THR A 111 -12.18 -25.10 -1.41
N LEU A 112 -11.45 -24.74 -2.47
CA LEU A 112 -10.06 -25.14 -2.65
C LEU A 112 -9.20 -24.63 -1.49
N ARG A 113 -9.51 -23.44 -0.93
CA ARG A 113 -8.87 -22.93 0.29
C ARG A 113 -8.96 -23.93 1.45
N ASP A 114 -10.15 -24.46 1.68
CA ASP A 114 -10.39 -25.42 2.76
C ASP A 114 -9.62 -26.73 2.52
N VAL A 115 -9.51 -27.18 1.27
CA VAL A 115 -8.76 -28.40 0.92
C VAL A 115 -7.26 -28.18 1.10
N MET A 116 -6.73 -27.03 0.66
CA MET A 116 -5.32 -26.68 0.85
C MET A 116 -4.95 -26.56 2.33
N ARG A 117 -5.83 -26.04 3.18
CA ARG A 117 -5.62 -25.97 4.63
C ARG A 117 -5.49 -27.34 5.27
N ASP A 118 -6.33 -28.30 4.86
CA ASP A 118 -6.38 -29.63 5.50
C ASP A 118 -5.28 -30.58 5.00
N TYR A 119 -4.96 -30.53 3.70
CA TYR A 119 -4.02 -31.46 3.07
C TYR A 119 -2.63 -30.87 2.85
N GLY A 120 -2.46 -29.55 3.01
CA GLY A 120 -1.20 -28.86 2.73
C GLY A 120 -0.86 -28.79 1.23
N PRO A 121 0.43 -28.58 0.87
CA PRO A 121 0.85 -28.49 -0.52
C PRO A 121 0.58 -29.77 -1.31
N PHE A 122 -0.06 -29.65 -2.46
CA PHE A 122 -0.38 -30.76 -3.33
C PHE A 122 0.84 -31.26 -4.09
N THR A 123 0.72 -32.48 -4.61
CA THR A 123 1.64 -32.97 -5.64
C THR A 123 1.39 -32.26 -6.98
N PRO A 124 2.36 -32.21 -7.91
CA PRO A 124 2.14 -31.68 -9.26
C PRO A 124 0.93 -32.32 -9.97
N GLU A 125 0.75 -33.63 -9.81
CA GLU A 125 -0.37 -34.41 -10.33
C GLU A 125 -1.68 -34.03 -9.61
N GLN A 126 -1.60 -33.81 -8.31
CA GLN A 126 -2.59 -33.10 -7.47
C GLN A 126 -3.14 -31.84 -8.15
N ALA A 127 -2.26 -30.86 -8.25
CA ALA A 127 -2.58 -29.49 -8.57
C ALA A 127 -3.18 -29.33 -9.97
N LEU A 128 -2.60 -29.94 -11.01
CA LEU A 128 -3.17 -29.78 -12.35
C LEU A 128 -4.49 -30.56 -12.57
N VAL A 129 -4.86 -31.54 -11.71
CA VAL A 129 -6.20 -32.20 -11.83
C VAL A 129 -7.27 -31.19 -11.47
N ILE A 130 -6.94 -30.28 -10.55
CA ILE A 130 -7.81 -29.19 -10.13
C ILE A 130 -7.71 -28.03 -11.13
N LEU A 131 -6.50 -27.72 -11.61
CA LEU A 131 -6.28 -26.61 -12.56
C LEU A 131 -6.97 -26.84 -13.91
N GLU A 132 -6.99 -28.07 -14.43
CA GLU A 132 -7.60 -28.39 -15.73
C GLU A 132 -9.08 -27.93 -15.80
N PRO A 133 -9.98 -28.34 -14.89
CA PRO A 133 -11.34 -27.81 -14.81
C PRO A 133 -11.44 -26.29 -14.67
N VAL A 134 -10.55 -25.67 -13.90
CA VAL A 134 -10.52 -24.20 -13.71
C VAL A 134 -10.22 -23.52 -15.05
N LEU A 135 -9.22 -23.99 -15.78
CA LEU A 135 -8.86 -23.48 -17.10
C LEU A 135 -9.93 -23.76 -18.15
N GLU A 136 -10.62 -24.90 -18.10
CA GLU A 136 -11.79 -25.19 -18.94
C GLU A 136 -12.94 -24.23 -18.67
N GLY A 137 -13.23 -23.95 -17.40
CA GLY A 137 -14.22 -22.94 -16.98
C GLY A 137 -13.86 -21.53 -17.45
N LEU A 138 -12.59 -21.12 -17.29
CA LEU A 138 -12.09 -19.84 -17.79
C LEU A 138 -12.16 -19.74 -19.31
N ALA A 139 -11.78 -20.80 -20.04
CA ALA A 139 -11.86 -20.81 -21.50
C ALA A 139 -13.30 -20.65 -22.00
N ALA A 140 -14.26 -21.32 -21.36
CA ALA A 140 -15.68 -21.15 -21.68
C ALA A 140 -16.18 -19.72 -21.38
N ALA A 141 -15.75 -19.13 -20.27
CA ALA A 141 -16.10 -17.76 -19.90
C ALA A 141 -15.50 -16.73 -20.87
N HIS A 142 -14.20 -16.83 -21.16
CA HIS A 142 -13.49 -15.96 -22.11
C HIS A 142 -14.09 -16.04 -23.52
N ALA A 143 -14.43 -17.25 -23.99
CA ALA A 143 -15.12 -17.43 -25.27
C ALA A 143 -16.51 -16.78 -25.31
N ALA A 144 -17.18 -16.65 -24.17
CA ALA A 144 -18.44 -15.94 -24.02
C ALA A 144 -18.26 -14.42 -23.78
N GLY A 145 -17.02 -13.92 -23.75
CA GLY A 145 -16.68 -12.51 -23.51
C GLY A 145 -16.67 -12.11 -22.03
N PHE A 146 -16.50 -13.06 -21.12
CA PHE A 146 -16.51 -12.83 -19.67
C PHE A 146 -15.15 -13.05 -19.03
N VAL A 147 -14.63 -12.01 -18.39
CA VAL A 147 -13.43 -12.08 -17.54
C VAL A 147 -13.87 -12.29 -16.09
N HIS A 148 -13.25 -13.24 -15.39
CA HIS A 148 -13.60 -13.60 -14.01
C HIS A 148 -13.17 -12.52 -13.00
N ARG A 149 -11.95 -12.00 -13.12
CA ARG A 149 -11.32 -10.91 -12.35
C ARG A 149 -10.94 -11.20 -10.90
N ASP A 150 -11.46 -12.27 -10.30
CA ASP A 150 -11.21 -12.64 -8.89
C ASP A 150 -10.87 -14.14 -8.71
N ILE A 151 -9.98 -14.69 -9.54
CA ILE A 151 -9.58 -16.11 -9.41
C ILE A 151 -8.70 -16.28 -8.15
N LYS A 152 -9.14 -17.16 -7.25
CA LYS A 152 -8.48 -17.49 -5.98
C LYS A 152 -9.06 -18.79 -5.39
N PRO A 153 -8.38 -19.44 -4.41
CA PRO A 153 -8.85 -20.69 -3.81
C PRO A 153 -10.26 -20.65 -3.22
N GLU A 154 -10.71 -19.50 -2.73
CA GLU A 154 -12.04 -19.33 -2.15
C GLU A 154 -13.16 -19.43 -3.21
N ASN A 155 -12.83 -19.10 -4.46
CA ASN A 155 -13.77 -19.09 -5.59
C ASN A 155 -13.70 -20.38 -6.44
N VAL A 156 -12.91 -21.37 -6.03
CA VAL A 156 -12.86 -22.69 -6.65
C VAL A 156 -13.50 -23.70 -5.71
N LEU A 157 -14.60 -24.31 -6.14
CA LEU A 157 -15.38 -25.27 -5.36
C LEU A 157 -15.08 -26.70 -5.82
N LEU A 158 -14.80 -27.58 -4.86
CA LEU A 158 -14.67 -29.01 -5.07
C LEU A 158 -15.92 -29.68 -4.51
N ALA A 159 -16.76 -30.19 -5.40
CA ALA A 159 -17.98 -30.90 -5.05
C ALA A 159 -17.66 -32.29 -4.48
N ASP A 160 -18.55 -32.80 -3.63
CA ASP A 160 -18.42 -34.14 -3.02
C ASP A 160 -18.39 -35.28 -4.06
N ASP A 161 -18.91 -35.02 -5.27
CA ASP A 161 -18.89 -35.94 -6.42
C ASP A 161 -17.63 -35.82 -7.29
N GLY A 162 -16.65 -35.01 -6.87
CA GLY A 162 -15.37 -34.82 -7.53
C GLY A 162 -15.37 -33.75 -8.62
N ARG A 163 -16.50 -33.09 -8.91
CA ARG A 163 -16.54 -31.98 -9.86
C ARG A 163 -15.84 -30.74 -9.28
N VAL A 164 -15.04 -30.07 -10.10
CA VAL A 164 -14.45 -28.76 -9.77
C VAL A 164 -15.23 -27.68 -10.52
N LYS A 165 -15.61 -26.61 -9.82
CA LYS A 165 -16.38 -25.49 -10.37
C LYS A 165 -15.81 -24.15 -9.93
N VAL A 166 -15.73 -23.20 -10.85
CA VAL A 166 -15.39 -21.80 -10.56
C VAL A 166 -16.67 -21.03 -10.24
N ALA A 167 -16.67 -20.35 -9.10
CA ALA A 167 -17.75 -19.51 -8.58
C ALA A 167 -17.38 -18.03 -8.63
N ASP A 168 -18.36 -17.13 -8.44
CA ASP A 168 -18.13 -15.70 -8.20
C ASP A 168 -17.47 -14.88 -9.35
N PHE A 169 -17.88 -15.14 -10.59
CA PHE A 169 -17.49 -14.33 -11.75
C PHE A 169 -17.87 -12.84 -11.59
N GLY A 170 -16.86 -11.96 -11.53
CA GLY A 170 -16.99 -10.53 -11.82
C GLY A 170 -17.65 -9.62 -10.78
N LEU A 171 -18.37 -10.16 -9.78
CA LEU A 171 -19.24 -9.36 -8.90
C LEU A 171 -18.52 -8.56 -7.80
N ALA A 172 -17.21 -8.75 -7.62
CA ALA A 172 -16.49 -8.34 -6.40
C ALA A 172 -15.85 -6.94 -6.42
N ARG A 173 -15.69 -6.30 -7.59
CA ARG A 173 -14.93 -5.03 -7.69
C ARG A 173 -15.73 -3.79 -8.05
N ALA A 174 -17.07 -3.86 -7.98
CA ALA A 174 -17.94 -2.71 -8.20
C ALA A 174 -17.82 -1.58 -7.13
N VAL A 175 -16.90 -1.71 -6.15
CA VAL A 175 -16.63 -0.74 -5.07
C VAL A 175 -15.29 -0.01 -5.24
N SER A 176 -14.41 -0.39 -6.19
CA SER A 176 -13.04 0.18 -6.25
C SER A 176 -12.86 1.44 -7.10
N THR A 177 -13.90 1.95 -7.77
CA THR A 177 -13.79 3.11 -8.67
C THR A 177 -14.37 4.40 -8.11
N SER A 178 -14.94 4.39 -6.89
CA SER A 178 -15.54 5.58 -6.28
C SER A 178 -15.14 5.72 -4.81
N ASN A 179 -14.22 6.65 -4.55
CA ASN A 179 -13.94 7.31 -3.27
C ASN A 179 -13.56 6.44 -2.05
N THR A 180 -12.32 6.66 -1.58
CA THR A 180 -11.88 6.81 -0.18
C THR A 180 -12.92 6.42 0.89
N SER A 181 -12.76 5.24 1.54
CA SER A 181 -13.13 4.94 2.96
C SER A 181 -13.38 3.44 3.29
N ALA A 182 -13.17 2.47 2.39
CA ALA A 182 -13.43 1.05 2.67
C ALA A 182 -12.14 0.20 2.81
N THR A 183 -11.25 0.54 3.75
CA THR A 183 -9.90 -0.08 3.88
C THR A 183 -9.64 -0.83 5.19
N GLN A 184 -10.66 -1.35 5.90
CA GLN A 184 -10.42 -1.95 7.23
C GLN A 184 -10.83 -3.42 7.43
N GLY A 185 -11.22 -4.18 6.40
CA GLY A 185 -11.49 -5.62 6.61
C GLY A 185 -11.60 -6.54 5.39
N LEU A 186 -11.40 -6.03 4.18
CA LEU A 186 -11.70 -6.74 2.92
C LEU A 186 -10.48 -7.05 2.05
N ILE A 187 -9.30 -6.53 2.40
CA ILE A 187 -8.16 -6.42 1.47
C ILE A 187 -7.08 -7.49 1.74
N MET A 188 -7.14 -8.20 2.87
CA MET A 188 -6.01 -9.06 3.28
C MET A 188 -5.83 -10.34 2.43
N GLY A 189 -6.91 -10.93 1.89
CA GLY A 189 -6.85 -12.17 1.10
C GLY A 189 -6.85 -12.01 -0.42
N THR A 190 -7.43 -10.92 -0.94
CA THR A 190 -7.66 -10.76 -2.39
C THR A 190 -6.42 -10.26 -3.14
N VAL A 191 -5.52 -9.55 -2.47
CA VAL A 191 -4.38 -8.90 -3.14
C VAL A 191 -3.33 -9.89 -3.64
N ALA A 192 -3.23 -11.06 -3.00
CA ALA A 192 -2.23 -12.09 -3.34
C ALA A 192 -2.39 -12.69 -4.75
N TYR A 193 -3.55 -12.52 -5.39
CA TYR A 193 -3.83 -13.06 -6.73
C TYR A 193 -4.02 -11.96 -7.78
N LEU A 194 -3.85 -10.68 -7.41
CA LEU A 194 -4.01 -9.58 -8.35
C LEU A 194 -2.91 -9.61 -9.41
N SER A 195 -3.31 -9.41 -10.66
CA SER A 195 -2.37 -9.20 -11.75
C SER A 195 -1.74 -7.79 -11.71
N PRO A 196 -0.52 -7.61 -12.25
CA PRO A 196 0.14 -6.29 -12.33
C PRO A 196 -0.76 -5.19 -12.90
N GLU A 197 -1.47 -5.46 -14.01
CA GLU A 197 -2.35 -4.49 -14.67
C GLU A 197 -3.57 -4.09 -13.81
N GLN A 198 -4.08 -5.00 -12.97
CA GLN A 198 -5.17 -4.71 -12.03
C GLN A 198 -4.72 -3.80 -10.89
N VAL A 199 -3.42 -3.77 -10.58
CA VAL A 199 -2.80 -2.89 -9.59
C VAL A 199 -2.46 -1.54 -10.22
N GLU A 200 -1.80 -1.53 -11.38
CA GLU A 200 -1.34 -0.30 -12.04
C GLU A 200 -2.48 0.53 -12.63
N ARG A 201 -3.44 -0.11 -13.30
CA ARG A 201 -4.46 0.57 -14.12
C ARG A 201 -5.87 0.34 -13.61
N GLY A 202 -6.07 -0.61 -12.69
CA GLY A 202 -7.40 -1.05 -12.28
C GLY A 202 -8.17 -1.80 -13.38
N GLU A 203 -7.50 -2.14 -14.49
CA GLU A 203 -8.07 -2.86 -15.62
C GLU A 203 -7.81 -4.36 -15.47
N ALA A 204 -8.76 -5.18 -15.91
CA ALA A 204 -8.63 -6.63 -15.93
C ALA A 204 -9.13 -7.17 -17.28
N ASP A 205 -8.30 -7.97 -17.94
CA ASP A 205 -8.65 -8.69 -19.15
C ASP A 205 -8.49 -10.21 -18.94
N GLU A 206 -8.73 -11.00 -20.00
CA GLU A 206 -8.62 -12.46 -19.96
C GLU A 206 -7.27 -12.93 -19.41
N ARG A 207 -6.18 -12.20 -19.68
CA ARG A 207 -4.80 -12.53 -19.27
C ARG A 207 -4.55 -12.23 -17.79
N SER A 208 -5.38 -11.38 -17.17
CA SER A 208 -5.39 -11.17 -15.73
C SER A 208 -5.87 -12.42 -15.00
N ASP A 209 -6.88 -13.13 -15.53
CA ASP A 209 -7.34 -14.40 -14.96
C ASP A 209 -6.27 -15.49 -15.09
N LEU A 210 -5.52 -15.51 -16.19
CA LEU A 210 -4.45 -16.48 -16.43
C LEU A 210 -3.27 -16.25 -15.48
N TYR A 211 -2.96 -14.99 -15.17
CA TYR A 211 -1.99 -14.64 -14.13
C TYR A 211 -2.43 -15.20 -12.78
N ALA A 212 -3.66 -14.93 -12.36
CA ALA A 212 -4.21 -15.41 -11.10
C ALA A 212 -4.27 -16.95 -11.03
N ALA A 213 -4.61 -17.63 -12.13
CA ALA A 213 -4.53 -19.09 -12.22
C ALA A 213 -3.09 -19.62 -12.10
N GLY A 214 -2.09 -18.88 -12.59
CA GLY A 214 -0.67 -19.17 -12.37
C GLY A 214 -0.26 -19.05 -10.89
N ILE A 215 -0.73 -18.01 -10.21
CA ILE A 215 -0.55 -17.86 -8.75
C ILE A 215 -1.23 -18.99 -7.99
N LEU A 216 -2.44 -19.36 -8.40
CA LEU A 216 -3.19 -20.49 -7.82
C LEU A 216 -2.40 -21.79 -7.95
N LEU A 217 -1.83 -22.07 -9.12
CA LEU A 217 -0.97 -23.24 -9.33
C LEU A 217 0.28 -23.20 -8.44
N PHE A 218 0.96 -22.06 -8.37
CA PHE A 218 2.13 -21.87 -7.51
C PHE A 218 1.81 -22.20 -6.05
N GLU A 219 0.72 -21.66 -5.52
CA GLU A 219 0.32 -21.88 -4.14
C GLU A 219 -0.12 -23.33 -3.89
N MET A 220 -0.85 -23.95 -4.82
CA MET A 220 -1.24 -25.36 -4.70
C MET A 220 -0.02 -26.27 -4.53
N VAL A 221 1.09 -26.03 -5.26
CA VAL A 221 2.26 -26.92 -5.21
C VAL A 221 3.28 -26.57 -4.12
N THR A 222 3.30 -25.30 -3.66
CA THR A 222 4.25 -24.82 -2.64
C THR A 222 3.63 -24.69 -1.25
N GLY A 223 2.32 -24.50 -1.14
CA GLY A 223 1.59 -24.19 0.09
C GLY A 223 1.62 -22.72 0.51
N GLN A 224 2.25 -21.85 -0.27
CA GLN A 224 2.37 -20.43 0.04
C GLN A 224 2.22 -19.58 -1.22
N VAL A 225 1.77 -18.33 -1.06
CA VAL A 225 1.69 -17.37 -2.16
C VAL A 225 3.09 -16.82 -2.51
N PRO A 226 3.34 -16.37 -3.75
CA PRO A 226 4.68 -15.98 -4.20
C PRO A 226 5.19 -14.65 -3.63
N HIS A 227 4.26 -13.75 -3.27
CA HIS A 227 4.59 -12.47 -2.67
C HIS A 227 3.90 -12.37 -1.31
N VAL A 228 4.72 -12.12 -0.29
CA VAL A 228 4.28 -11.89 1.09
C VAL A 228 4.78 -10.51 1.48
N GLY A 229 3.98 -9.77 2.23
CA GLY A 229 4.34 -8.46 2.72
C GLY A 229 3.45 -8.06 3.89
N ASP A 230 3.94 -7.15 4.72
CA ASP A 230 3.28 -6.73 5.96
C ASP A 230 2.01 -5.90 5.72
N SER A 231 1.77 -5.47 4.47
CA SER A 231 0.54 -4.78 4.07
C SER A 231 0.03 -5.31 2.73
N PRO A 232 -1.29 -5.23 2.47
CA PRO A 232 -1.81 -5.57 1.16
C PRO A 232 -1.20 -4.70 0.04
N LEU A 233 -0.88 -3.44 0.31
CA LEU A 233 -0.24 -2.57 -0.68
C LEU A 233 1.17 -3.06 -1.05
N SER A 234 1.95 -3.59 -0.11
CA SER A 234 3.27 -4.14 -0.42
C SER A 234 3.19 -5.42 -1.23
N VAL A 235 2.19 -6.27 -0.99
CA VAL A 235 1.90 -7.43 -1.85
C VAL A 235 1.50 -6.99 -3.27
N ALA A 236 0.60 -6.00 -3.40
CA ALA A 236 0.23 -5.44 -4.70
C ALA A 236 1.44 -4.85 -5.45
N TYR A 237 2.29 -4.10 -4.74
CA TYR A 237 3.51 -3.53 -5.29
C TYR A 237 4.49 -4.62 -5.76
N ALA A 238 4.60 -5.72 -5.02
CA ALA A 238 5.44 -6.85 -5.39
C ALA A 238 4.96 -7.50 -6.70
N HIS A 239 3.65 -7.64 -6.93
CA HIS A 239 3.13 -8.12 -8.21
C HIS A 239 3.56 -7.25 -9.40
N VAL A 240 3.65 -5.93 -9.20
CA VAL A 240 4.06 -4.99 -10.27
C VAL A 240 5.57 -4.96 -10.48
N ASN A 241 6.37 -5.12 -9.42
CA ASN A 241 7.80 -4.85 -9.48
C ASN A 241 8.69 -6.10 -9.40
N ASN A 242 8.19 -7.19 -8.83
CA ASN A 242 8.94 -8.42 -8.62
C ASN A 242 8.40 -9.53 -9.53
N ASP A 243 9.30 -10.39 -10.02
CA ASP A 243 8.88 -11.57 -10.78
C ASP A 243 8.42 -12.65 -9.81
N VAL A 244 7.39 -13.41 -10.17
CA VAL A 244 6.99 -14.60 -9.43
C VAL A 244 8.11 -15.65 -9.55
N PRO A 245 8.67 -16.15 -8.43
CA PRO A 245 9.74 -17.13 -8.47
C PRO A 245 9.25 -18.46 -9.05
N ALA A 246 10.19 -19.28 -9.53
CA ALA A 246 9.88 -20.64 -9.89
C ALA A 246 9.48 -21.44 -8.63
N PRO A 247 8.37 -22.20 -8.63
CA PRO A 247 7.98 -23.09 -7.53
C PRO A 247 9.12 -23.95 -6.97
N SER A 248 10.01 -24.45 -7.84
CA SER A 248 11.17 -25.26 -7.44
C SER A 248 12.17 -24.55 -6.52
N MET A 249 12.18 -23.21 -6.49
CA MET A 249 13.01 -22.43 -5.56
C MET A 249 12.53 -22.57 -4.11
N ILE A 250 11.23 -22.79 -3.90
CA ILE A 250 10.64 -23.02 -2.58
C ILE A 250 10.61 -24.52 -2.28
N ARG A 251 10.28 -25.32 -3.28
CA ARG A 251 10.11 -26.76 -3.15
C ARG A 251 10.92 -27.49 -4.22
N SER A 252 12.15 -27.86 -3.87
CA SER A 252 13.18 -28.38 -4.79
C SER A 252 12.86 -29.70 -5.51
N ASN A 253 11.82 -30.43 -5.09
CA ASN A 253 11.41 -31.69 -5.71
C ASN A 253 10.33 -31.55 -6.79
N LEU A 254 10.05 -30.32 -7.25
CA LEU A 254 9.08 -30.06 -8.31
C LEU A 254 9.68 -30.25 -9.72
N PRO A 255 8.94 -30.86 -10.66
CA PRO A 255 9.38 -30.98 -12.05
C PRO A 255 9.56 -29.60 -12.72
N PRO A 256 10.60 -29.40 -13.55
CA PRO A 256 10.83 -28.14 -14.27
C PRO A 256 9.66 -27.69 -15.15
N GLU A 257 8.84 -28.63 -15.60
CA GLU A 257 7.63 -28.38 -16.38
C GLU A 257 6.59 -27.58 -15.59
N ILE A 258 6.51 -27.77 -14.27
CA ILE A 258 5.63 -26.99 -13.39
C ILE A 258 6.14 -25.55 -13.27
N ASP A 259 7.46 -25.37 -13.16
CA ASP A 259 8.06 -24.04 -13.16
C ASP A 259 7.74 -23.30 -14.45
N ALA A 260 7.85 -23.97 -15.60
CA ALA A 260 7.56 -23.38 -16.90
C ALA A 260 6.09 -22.92 -17.01
N LEU A 261 5.14 -23.72 -16.51
CA LEU A 261 3.72 -23.33 -16.49
C LEU A 261 3.49 -22.08 -15.65
N VAL A 262 3.98 -22.07 -14.41
CA VAL A 262 3.80 -20.95 -13.48
C VAL A 262 4.48 -19.69 -14.03
N VAL A 263 5.79 -19.75 -14.32
CA VAL A 263 6.57 -18.57 -14.75
C VAL A 263 6.01 -17.97 -16.04
N ARG A 264 5.49 -18.78 -16.96
CA ARG A 264 4.85 -18.27 -18.17
C ARG A 264 3.51 -17.61 -17.87
N ALA A 265 2.67 -18.21 -17.03
CA ALA A 265 1.38 -17.63 -16.65
C ALA A 265 1.54 -16.32 -15.86
N THR A 266 2.59 -16.20 -15.05
CA THR A 266 2.81 -15.09 -14.11
C THR A 266 3.84 -14.06 -14.58
N ARG A 267 4.14 -13.97 -15.88
CA ARG A 267 4.98 -12.88 -16.41
C ARG A 267 4.38 -11.52 -16.08
N ARG A 268 5.18 -10.52 -15.67
CA ARG A 268 4.66 -9.17 -15.42
C ARG A 268 4.00 -8.57 -16.66
N GLU A 269 4.66 -8.63 -17.81
CA GLU A 269 4.10 -8.16 -19.09
C GLU A 269 3.04 -9.13 -19.64
N ALA A 270 1.80 -8.66 -19.78
CA ALA A 270 0.66 -9.51 -20.17
C ALA A 270 0.78 -10.13 -21.59
N ASN A 271 1.48 -9.49 -22.52
CA ASN A 271 1.76 -10.02 -23.87
C ASN A 271 2.75 -11.21 -23.86
N LEU A 272 3.52 -11.40 -22.79
CA LEU A 272 4.45 -12.52 -22.63
C LEU A 272 3.82 -13.73 -21.93
N ARG A 273 2.59 -13.59 -21.42
CA ARG A 273 1.80 -14.68 -20.81
C ARG A 273 1.14 -15.56 -21.87
N TYR A 274 0.42 -16.58 -21.42
CA TYR A 274 -0.62 -17.18 -22.23
C TYR A 274 -1.61 -16.11 -22.68
N GLN A 275 -1.98 -16.12 -23.97
CA GLN A 275 -2.93 -15.14 -24.51
C GLN A 275 -4.37 -15.63 -24.41
N ARG A 276 -4.60 -16.94 -24.30
CA ARG A 276 -5.92 -17.53 -24.07
C ARG A 276 -5.85 -18.66 -23.06
N ALA A 277 -6.94 -18.85 -22.30
CA ALA A 277 -7.08 -19.98 -21.37
C ALA A 277 -6.91 -21.34 -22.07
N ALA A 278 -7.37 -21.47 -23.33
CA ALA A 278 -7.19 -22.68 -24.13
C ALA A 278 -5.71 -23.01 -24.41
N ASP A 279 -4.84 -22.00 -24.57
CA ASP A 279 -3.40 -22.21 -24.77
C ASP A 279 -2.74 -22.69 -23.48
N PHE A 280 -3.15 -22.12 -22.34
CA PHE A 280 -2.69 -22.56 -21.03
C PHE A 280 -3.15 -23.99 -20.73
N LEU A 281 -4.41 -24.33 -21.01
CA LEU A 281 -4.96 -25.67 -20.87
C LEU A 281 -4.25 -26.70 -21.76
N ALA A 282 -3.82 -26.33 -22.97
CA ALA A 282 -3.10 -27.24 -23.87
C ALA A 282 -1.68 -27.56 -23.38
N ASP A 283 -0.98 -26.57 -22.81
CA ASP A 283 0.31 -26.78 -22.15
C ASP A 283 0.14 -27.57 -20.85
N GLU A 284 -0.88 -27.18 -20.06
CA GLU A 284 -1.67 -27.97 -19.11
C GLU A 284 -1.52 -29.50 -19.25
N LYS A 285 -2.38 -30.00 -20.13
CA LYS A 285 -2.60 -31.41 -20.41
C LYS A 285 -1.34 -32.10 -20.93
N ARG A 286 -0.46 -31.37 -21.62
CA ARG A 286 0.82 -31.92 -22.09
C ARG A 286 1.77 -32.21 -20.93
N VAL A 287 1.89 -31.26 -19.99
CA VAL A 287 2.68 -31.47 -18.77
C VAL A 287 2.06 -32.58 -17.95
N ARG A 288 0.74 -32.57 -17.75
CA ARG A 288 0.03 -33.66 -17.05
C ARG A 288 0.30 -35.04 -17.66
N ALA A 289 0.28 -35.18 -18.98
CA ALA A 289 0.54 -36.45 -19.65
C ALA A 289 1.98 -36.98 -19.44
N SER A 290 2.93 -36.10 -19.08
CA SER A 290 4.31 -36.49 -18.78
C SER A 290 4.54 -36.91 -17.32
N LEU A 291 3.58 -36.62 -16.44
CA LEU A 291 3.65 -36.91 -15.01
C LEU A 291 3.00 -38.27 -14.67
N PRO A 292 3.38 -38.89 -13.54
CA PRO A 292 2.70 -40.09 -13.05
C PRO A 292 1.20 -39.85 -12.80
N PRO A 293 0.40 -40.93 -12.62
CA PRO A 293 -1.00 -40.77 -12.26
C PRO A 293 -1.15 -40.08 -10.89
N PRO A 294 -2.19 -39.25 -10.70
CA PRO A 294 -2.43 -38.54 -9.45
C PRO A 294 -2.68 -39.52 -8.30
N ARG A 295 -2.06 -39.25 -7.15
CA ARG A 295 -2.32 -40.00 -5.92
C ARG A 295 -3.58 -39.46 -5.23
N PRO A 296 -4.40 -40.29 -4.58
CA PRO A 296 -5.52 -39.81 -3.77
C PRO A 296 -5.06 -38.82 -2.71
N PHE A 297 -5.93 -37.89 -2.31
CA PHE A 297 -5.71 -37.06 -1.13
C PHE A 297 -5.73 -37.97 0.10
N VAL A 298 -4.63 -38.00 0.86
CA VAL A 298 -4.53 -38.72 2.13
C VAL A 298 -4.44 -37.68 3.24
N GLU A 299 -5.29 -37.77 4.26
CA GLU A 299 -5.29 -36.83 5.39
C GLU A 299 -3.92 -36.81 6.06
N SER A 300 -3.43 -35.62 6.38
CA SER A 300 -2.08 -35.33 6.87
C SER A 300 -1.79 -35.83 8.30
N HIS A 301 -2.70 -36.59 8.92
CA HIS A 301 -2.62 -37.04 10.32
C HIS A 301 -2.33 -38.53 10.52
N ASP A 302 -2.02 -39.31 9.49
CA ASP A 302 -1.49 -40.67 9.70
C ASP A 302 0.04 -40.64 9.77
N THR A 303 0.53 -40.75 11.01
CA THR A 303 1.94 -40.90 11.33
C THR A 303 2.46 -42.17 10.67
N LEU A 304 3.14 -42.03 9.52
CA LEU A 304 3.92 -43.12 8.95
C LEU A 304 5.11 -43.42 9.88
N VAL A 305 4.95 -44.44 10.71
CA VAL A 305 6.09 -45.13 11.33
C VAL A 305 6.90 -45.74 10.20
N VAL A 306 7.96 -45.04 9.77
CA VAL A 306 8.97 -45.61 8.89
C VAL A 306 9.78 -46.59 9.74
N ASP A 307 9.51 -47.88 9.53
CA ASP A 307 10.38 -48.96 10.00
C ASP A 307 11.75 -48.81 9.32
N VAL A 308 12.74 -48.38 10.11
CA VAL A 308 14.14 -48.15 9.69
C VAL A 308 14.83 -49.47 9.28
N SER A 309 14.16 -50.62 9.35
CA SER A 309 14.73 -51.89 8.88
C SER A 309 14.67 -52.13 7.36
N ALA A 310 13.98 -51.28 6.58
CA ALA A 310 13.93 -51.39 5.12
C ALA A 310 15.14 -50.76 4.41
N ALA A 311 15.78 -49.74 4.99
CA ALA A 311 16.94 -49.06 4.39
C ALA A 311 18.24 -49.91 4.44
N ALA A 312 18.30 -50.93 5.29
CA ALA A 312 19.46 -51.82 5.41
C ALA A 312 19.47 -52.98 4.39
N ARG A 313 18.40 -53.18 3.61
CA ARG A 313 18.27 -54.33 2.68
C ARG A 313 18.62 -54.01 1.22
N LEU A 314 18.93 -52.75 0.90
CA LEU A 314 19.35 -52.33 -0.46
C LEU A 314 20.88 -52.39 -0.68
N ALA A 315 21.67 -52.75 0.33
CA ALA A 315 23.15 -52.78 0.25
C ALA A 315 23.77 -54.17 0.06
N ALA A 316 22.99 -55.25 -0.04
CA ALA A 316 23.52 -56.61 -0.26
C ALA A 316 22.73 -57.31 -1.38
N GLY A 317 23.23 -57.23 -2.61
CA GLY A 317 22.63 -57.89 -3.76
C GLY A 317 22.69 -59.41 -3.66
N GLN A 318 21.52 -60.07 -3.77
CA GLN A 318 21.35 -61.42 -4.34
C GLN A 318 19.84 -61.76 -4.53
N PRO A 319 19.52 -62.69 -5.46
CA PRO A 319 18.21 -62.75 -6.14
C PRO A 319 17.15 -63.62 -5.44
N ALA A 320 15.89 -63.39 -5.82
CA ALA A 320 14.68 -64.02 -5.28
C ALA A 320 14.52 -65.52 -5.63
N PRO A 321 13.86 -66.32 -4.74
CA PRO A 321 13.23 -67.58 -5.12
C PRO A 321 11.69 -67.61 -4.89
N PRO A 322 10.96 -68.59 -5.47
CA PRO A 322 9.50 -68.57 -5.71
C PRO A 322 8.66 -69.26 -4.58
N PRO A 323 7.31 -69.27 -4.65
CA PRO A 323 6.45 -69.59 -3.51
C PRO A 323 5.98 -71.06 -3.49
N ALA A 324 5.88 -71.67 -2.30
CA ALA A 324 5.10 -72.90 -2.07
C ALA A 324 4.77 -73.19 -0.58
N THR A 325 3.46 -73.27 -0.31
CA THR A 325 2.69 -74.25 0.50
C THR A 325 3.22 -74.91 1.80
N ALA A 326 2.31 -74.89 2.79
CA ALA A 326 1.83 -76.00 3.66
C ALA A 326 2.62 -76.50 4.91
N ARG A 327 1.93 -76.32 6.06
CA ARG A 327 1.64 -77.25 7.20
C ARG A 327 2.75 -77.87 8.08
N SER A 328 2.40 -77.92 9.39
CA SER A 328 2.73 -78.94 10.42
C SER A 328 4.15 -78.91 11.01
N GLU A 329 4.48 -79.14 12.28
CA GLU A 329 3.80 -79.28 13.59
C GLU A 329 4.90 -79.10 14.69
N ARG A 330 4.48 -78.67 15.89
CA ARG A 330 5.01 -78.96 17.25
C ARG A 330 6.49 -78.78 17.62
N GLY A 331 6.70 -77.96 18.66
CA GLY A 331 7.83 -78.03 19.59
C GLY A 331 7.58 -77.25 20.88
N ARG A 332 7.19 -77.94 21.95
CA ARG A 332 6.75 -77.43 23.27
C ARG A 332 7.92 -76.96 24.15
N ARG A 333 7.78 -75.84 24.88
CA ARG A 333 8.39 -75.63 26.22
C ARG A 333 7.67 -74.55 27.04
N ARG A 334 7.24 -74.95 28.24
CA ARG A 334 6.57 -74.17 29.30
C ARG A 334 7.48 -73.09 29.91
N LYS A 335 6.93 -71.92 30.29
CA LYS A 335 7.13 -71.23 31.61
C LYS A 335 5.99 -70.21 31.90
N GLY A 336 5.28 -70.39 33.02
CA GLY A 336 4.81 -69.35 33.96
C GLY A 336 3.62 -68.42 33.62
N PRO A 337 2.51 -68.43 34.39
CA PRO A 337 1.33 -67.58 34.20
C PRO A 337 1.37 -66.28 35.05
N TRP A 338 2.38 -65.42 34.85
CA TRP A 338 2.50 -64.14 35.61
C TRP A 338 2.29 -62.88 34.77
N VAL A 339 2.30 -62.99 33.44
CA VAL A 339 2.15 -61.83 32.54
C VAL A 339 0.67 -61.41 32.41
N ALA A 340 -0.28 -62.33 32.50
CA ALA A 340 -1.70 -62.02 32.39
C ALA A 340 -2.26 -61.26 33.62
N LEU A 341 -1.68 -61.47 34.81
CA LEU A 341 -2.12 -60.78 36.04
C LEU A 341 -1.66 -59.32 36.08
N ILE A 342 -0.49 -59.02 35.50
CA ILE A 342 0.07 -57.66 35.42
C ILE A 342 -0.71 -56.82 34.40
N ILE A 343 -1.11 -57.40 33.27
CA ILE A 343 -1.91 -56.68 32.24
C ILE A 343 -3.30 -56.32 32.79
N VAL A 344 -3.94 -57.19 33.57
CA VAL A 344 -5.24 -56.90 34.18
C VAL A 344 -5.12 -55.85 35.30
N LEU A 345 -4.05 -55.88 36.11
CA LEU A 345 -3.80 -54.86 37.14
C LEU A 345 -3.44 -53.49 36.55
N VAL A 346 -2.78 -53.44 35.39
CA VAL A 346 -2.48 -52.17 34.69
C VAL A 346 -3.74 -51.61 34.04
N VAL A 347 -4.64 -52.45 33.50
CA VAL A 347 -5.93 -52.00 32.95
C VAL A 347 -6.87 -51.50 34.06
N ILE A 348 -6.89 -52.18 35.22
CA ILE A 348 -7.67 -51.72 36.39
C ILE A 348 -7.01 -50.48 37.03
N GLY A 349 -5.68 -50.41 37.08
CA GLY A 349 -4.94 -49.25 37.57
C GLY A 349 -5.07 -48.01 36.66
N ALA A 350 -5.14 -48.20 35.34
CA ALA A 350 -5.44 -47.13 34.38
C ALA A 350 -6.90 -46.68 34.47
N GLY A 351 -7.84 -47.61 34.72
CA GLY A 351 -9.25 -47.29 34.97
C GLY A 351 -9.48 -46.54 36.29
N ILE A 352 -8.78 -46.92 37.37
CA ILE A 352 -8.87 -46.27 38.68
C ILE A 352 -8.06 -44.96 38.71
N GLY A 353 -6.92 -44.90 38.03
CA GLY A 353 -6.11 -43.69 37.87
C GLY A 353 -6.80 -42.63 37.03
N GLY A 354 -7.49 -43.03 35.94
CA GLY A 354 -8.33 -42.13 35.16
C GLY A 354 -9.56 -41.62 35.94
N TRP A 355 -10.13 -42.45 36.81
CA TRP A 355 -11.29 -42.09 37.63
C TRP A 355 -10.92 -41.23 38.87
N LEU A 356 -9.72 -41.40 39.45
CA LEU A 356 -9.19 -40.55 40.54
C LEU A 356 -8.54 -39.24 40.05
N LEU A 357 -8.07 -39.17 38.79
CA LEU A 357 -7.61 -37.91 38.18
C LEU A 357 -8.76 -36.99 37.72
N ALA A 358 -10.00 -37.51 37.73
CA ALA A 358 -11.23 -36.80 37.38
C ALA A 358 -11.94 -36.16 38.59
N THR A 359 -11.37 -36.22 39.80
CA THR A 359 -11.93 -35.59 41.02
C THR A 359 -11.10 -34.38 41.48
N GLY A 360 -10.60 -33.58 40.54
CA GLY A 360 -10.11 -32.23 40.85
C GLY A 360 -11.25 -31.23 40.61
N ASN A 361 -11.61 -30.42 41.60
CA ASN A 361 -12.60 -29.37 41.44
C ASN A 361 -12.17 -28.45 40.30
N SER A 362 -12.93 -28.46 39.20
CA SER A 362 -12.73 -27.55 38.09
C SER A 362 -13.38 -26.21 38.44
N VAL A 363 -12.59 -25.15 38.42
CA VAL A 363 -13.06 -23.78 38.59
C VAL A 363 -13.23 -23.17 37.20
N PRO A 364 -14.38 -22.53 36.90
CA PRO A 364 -14.56 -21.85 35.62
C PRO A 364 -13.61 -20.66 35.53
N THR A 365 -12.98 -20.48 34.36
CA THR A 365 -12.06 -19.37 34.12
C THR A 365 -12.87 -18.06 34.02
N PRO A 366 -12.64 -17.05 34.88
CA PRO A 366 -13.33 -15.76 34.82
C PRO A 366 -13.03 -14.99 33.54
N ASN A 367 -13.94 -14.09 33.14
CA ASN A 367 -13.68 -13.22 31.99
C ASN A 367 -12.76 -12.05 32.38
N ILE A 368 -11.49 -12.15 31.98
CA ILE A 368 -10.46 -11.11 32.17
C ILE A 368 -10.19 -10.27 30.91
N VAL A 369 -10.81 -10.61 29.78
CA VAL A 369 -10.60 -9.90 28.50
C VAL A 369 -11.15 -8.48 28.62
N GLY A 370 -10.33 -7.48 28.25
CA GLY A 370 -10.64 -6.06 28.39
C GLY A 370 -10.40 -5.48 29.80
N GLN A 371 -9.98 -6.29 30.77
CA GLN A 371 -9.53 -5.79 32.07
C GLN A 371 -8.06 -5.36 32.02
N THR A 372 -7.66 -4.51 32.96
CA THR A 372 -6.24 -4.21 33.17
C THR A 372 -5.51 -5.39 33.78
N THR A 373 -4.19 -5.45 33.62
CA THR A 373 -3.36 -6.52 34.24
C THR A 373 -3.59 -6.61 35.76
N ALA A 374 -3.75 -5.47 36.44
CA ALA A 374 -4.06 -5.40 37.87
C ALA A 374 -5.44 -5.98 38.22
N ALA A 375 -6.50 -5.56 37.51
CA ALA A 375 -7.87 -6.03 37.75
C ALA A 375 -8.05 -7.51 37.40
N ALA A 376 -7.37 -7.97 36.34
CA ALA A 376 -7.38 -9.38 35.95
C ALA A 376 -6.67 -10.26 36.98
N THR A 377 -5.58 -9.77 37.59
CA THR A 377 -4.88 -10.49 38.67
C THR A 377 -5.78 -10.65 39.89
N GLU A 378 -6.53 -9.60 40.25
CA GLU A 378 -7.50 -9.64 41.35
C GLU A 378 -8.62 -10.64 41.06
N THR A 379 -9.26 -10.52 39.89
CA THR A 379 -10.35 -11.41 39.43
C THR A 379 -9.94 -12.89 39.38
N LEU A 380 -8.72 -13.19 38.94
CA LEU A 380 -8.19 -14.56 38.91
C LEU A 380 -7.85 -15.06 40.31
N SER A 381 -7.29 -14.20 41.17
CA SER A 381 -6.96 -14.58 42.56
C SER A 381 -8.20 -14.94 43.38
N GLU A 382 -9.34 -14.27 43.15
CA GLU A 382 -10.64 -14.62 43.78
C GLU A 382 -11.12 -16.02 43.40
N SER A 383 -10.73 -16.50 42.22
CA SER A 383 -11.04 -17.84 41.72
C SER A 383 -9.91 -18.85 41.97
N GLY A 384 -8.89 -18.49 42.74
CA GLY A 384 -7.74 -19.34 43.03
C GLY A 384 -6.82 -19.59 41.82
N LEU A 385 -6.84 -18.73 40.81
CA LEU A 385 -6.02 -18.81 39.59
C LEU A 385 -4.92 -17.76 39.59
N THR A 386 -3.86 -17.98 38.80
CA THR A 386 -2.73 -17.05 38.67
C THR A 386 -2.64 -16.48 37.26
N LEU A 387 -2.41 -15.17 37.13
CA LEU A 387 -2.20 -14.52 35.84
C LEU A 387 -0.74 -14.71 35.38
N VAL A 388 -0.54 -15.17 34.14
CA VAL A 388 0.77 -15.20 33.49
C VAL A 388 0.69 -14.43 32.18
N ILE A 389 1.44 -13.34 32.08
CA ILE A 389 1.57 -12.60 30.83
C ILE A 389 2.40 -13.46 29.89
N THR A 390 1.77 -13.94 28.82
CA THR A 390 2.39 -14.85 27.84
C THR A 390 3.02 -14.06 26.70
N GLU A 391 2.40 -12.94 26.32
CA GLU A 391 2.86 -12.09 25.23
C GLU A 391 2.35 -10.65 25.40
N GLU A 392 3.05 -9.69 24.81
CA GLU A 392 2.61 -8.29 24.72
C GLU A 392 2.54 -7.87 23.24
N GLN A 393 1.37 -7.44 22.77
CA GLN A 393 1.10 -7.09 21.37
C GLN A 393 0.53 -5.68 21.23
N PHE A 394 0.78 -5.00 20.12
CA PHE A 394 0.13 -3.71 19.83
C PHE A 394 -1.32 -3.93 19.37
N SER A 395 -2.24 -3.05 19.78
CA SER A 395 -3.64 -3.12 19.39
C SER A 395 -4.20 -1.73 19.14
N GLU A 396 -4.87 -1.54 18.00
CA GLU A 396 -5.57 -0.29 17.69
C GLU A 396 -6.92 -0.17 18.42
N THR A 397 -7.46 -1.28 18.93
CA THR A 397 -8.78 -1.32 19.58
C THR A 397 -8.71 -1.47 21.09
N VAL A 398 -7.64 -2.07 21.61
CA VAL A 398 -7.47 -2.34 23.05
C VAL A 398 -6.44 -1.36 23.62
N PRO A 399 -6.79 -0.51 24.60
CA PRO A 399 -5.86 0.40 25.25
C PRO A 399 -4.65 -0.30 25.85
N ALA A 400 -3.55 0.42 26.01
CA ALA A 400 -2.35 -0.12 26.67
C ALA A 400 -2.69 -0.63 28.08
N ASP A 401 -2.02 -1.71 28.50
CA ASP A 401 -2.17 -2.39 29.79
C ASP A 401 -3.53 -3.12 29.98
N GLN A 402 -4.25 -3.42 28.90
CA GLN A 402 -5.44 -4.27 28.92
C GLN A 402 -5.23 -5.62 28.24
N ILE A 403 -5.94 -6.64 28.70
CA ILE A 403 -5.85 -8.00 28.16
C ILE A 403 -6.63 -8.13 26.84
N ILE A 404 -5.94 -8.53 25.78
CA ILE A 404 -6.49 -8.79 24.43
C ILE A 404 -7.18 -10.16 24.40
N SER A 405 -6.52 -11.19 24.93
CA SER A 405 -7.02 -12.57 24.96
C SER A 405 -6.44 -13.32 26.15
N SER A 406 -7.15 -14.37 26.58
CA SER A 406 -6.69 -15.28 27.62
C SER A 406 -6.75 -16.73 27.16
N ASP A 407 -5.79 -17.54 27.60
CA ASP A 407 -5.77 -18.99 27.42
C ASP A 407 -5.67 -19.67 28.80
N PRO A 408 -6.68 -20.46 29.21
CA PRO A 408 -7.90 -20.81 28.48
C PRO A 408 -8.94 -19.67 28.38
N GLU A 409 -9.84 -19.81 27.42
CA GLU A 409 -10.93 -18.85 27.18
C GLU A 409 -11.89 -18.74 28.39
N PRO A 410 -12.57 -17.59 28.58
CA PRO A 410 -13.54 -17.41 29.64
C PRO A 410 -14.62 -18.52 29.66
N GLY A 411 -14.86 -19.09 30.84
CA GLY A 411 -15.79 -20.21 31.03
C GLY A 411 -15.18 -21.60 30.81
N GLY A 412 -13.92 -21.69 30.35
CA GLY A 412 -13.17 -22.95 30.31
C GLY A 412 -12.95 -23.51 31.71
N GLY A 413 -13.03 -24.83 31.88
CA GLY A 413 -12.80 -25.48 33.17
C GLY A 413 -11.32 -25.71 33.42
N VAL A 414 -10.76 -25.05 34.44
CA VAL A 414 -9.35 -25.22 34.84
C VAL A 414 -9.23 -25.75 36.26
N ARG A 415 -8.06 -26.30 36.59
CA ARG A 415 -7.78 -26.72 37.98
C ARG A 415 -7.54 -25.49 38.84
N GLU A 416 -8.05 -25.54 40.07
CA GLU A 416 -7.72 -24.56 41.11
C GLU A 416 -6.18 -24.48 41.28
N GLY A 417 -5.63 -23.27 41.31
CA GLY A 417 -4.18 -23.01 41.36
C GLY A 417 -3.45 -22.97 40.01
N SER A 418 -4.16 -23.12 38.89
CA SER A 418 -3.54 -23.08 37.55
C SER A 418 -3.27 -21.65 37.06
N ALA A 419 -2.32 -21.54 36.11
CA ALA A 419 -1.98 -20.28 35.45
C ALA A 419 -2.88 -20.05 34.23
N VAL A 420 -3.39 -18.83 34.08
CA VAL A 420 -4.10 -18.35 32.90
C VAL A 420 -3.15 -17.46 32.13
N GLY A 421 -2.83 -17.86 30.91
CA GLY A 421 -2.03 -17.09 29.98
C GLY A 421 -2.82 -15.88 29.48
N ALA A 422 -2.22 -14.69 29.48
CA ALA A 422 -2.84 -13.48 28.94
C ALA A 422 -1.92 -12.78 27.94
N VAL A 423 -2.52 -12.28 26.87
CA VAL A 423 -1.87 -11.38 25.92
C VAL A 423 -2.24 -9.95 26.28
N VAL A 424 -1.25 -9.09 26.55
CA VAL A 424 -1.47 -7.71 27.00
C VAL A 424 -1.25 -6.74 25.84
N SER A 425 -2.11 -5.72 25.75
CA SER A 425 -1.97 -4.65 24.76
C SER A 425 -0.89 -3.64 25.16
N LYS A 426 0.00 -3.32 24.21
CA LYS A 426 0.93 -2.18 24.26
C LYS A 426 0.27 -0.86 23.80
N GLY A 427 -1.01 -0.91 23.45
CA GLY A 427 -1.73 0.18 22.82
C GLY A 427 -1.44 0.28 21.32
N PRO A 428 -1.85 1.38 20.69
CA PRO A 428 -1.66 1.59 19.26
C PRO A 428 -0.19 1.79 18.89
N GLU A 429 0.24 1.22 17.76
CA GLU A 429 1.61 1.37 17.27
C GLU A 429 1.76 2.70 16.51
N ARG A 430 2.78 3.50 16.86
CA ARG A 430 3.01 4.82 16.26
C ARG A 430 4.47 5.00 15.84
N TYR A 431 4.66 5.67 14.71
CA TYR A 431 5.95 5.96 14.09
C TYR A 431 6.12 7.48 13.98
N LEU A 432 7.33 7.96 14.27
CA LEU A 432 7.66 9.38 14.15
C LEU A 432 8.06 9.70 12.71
N ILE A 433 7.54 10.81 12.18
CA ILE A 433 8.02 11.31 10.89
C ILE A 433 9.48 11.77 11.04
N PRO A 434 10.42 11.17 10.29
CA PRO A 434 11.83 11.51 10.38
C PRO A 434 12.10 12.95 9.92
N ASP A 435 13.17 13.55 10.43
CA ASP A 435 13.63 14.86 9.97
C ASP A 435 14.31 14.71 8.61
N VAL A 436 13.57 15.09 7.57
CA VAL A 436 14.01 15.06 6.17
C VAL A 436 14.18 16.46 5.57
N GLN A 437 14.10 17.51 6.39
CA GLN A 437 14.20 18.89 5.91
C GLN A 437 15.60 19.16 5.36
N GLY A 438 15.69 19.74 4.17
CA GLY A 438 16.95 20.05 3.50
C GLY A 438 17.64 18.87 2.84
N LEU A 439 17.13 17.65 2.99
CA LEU A 439 17.63 16.47 2.26
C LEU A 439 17.18 16.51 0.80
N SER A 440 17.89 15.77 -0.05
CA SER A 440 17.42 15.50 -1.41
C SER A 440 16.15 14.63 -1.38
N VAL A 441 15.34 14.70 -2.44
CA VAL A 441 14.12 13.87 -2.55
C VAL A 441 14.43 12.38 -2.40
N ALA A 442 15.56 11.92 -2.92
CA ALA A 442 15.99 10.52 -2.83
C ALA A 442 16.34 10.11 -1.40
N GLU A 443 17.10 10.94 -0.67
CA GLU A 443 17.46 10.68 0.73
C GLU A 443 16.26 10.79 1.66
N ALA A 444 15.38 11.77 1.44
CA ALA A 444 14.13 11.90 2.17
C ALA A 444 13.22 10.68 1.94
N THR A 445 13.16 10.17 0.71
CA THR A 445 12.40 8.96 0.37
C THR A 445 12.92 7.74 1.12
N ALA A 446 14.24 7.56 1.15
CA ALA A 446 14.88 6.48 1.90
C ALA A 446 14.58 6.60 3.41
N ALA A 447 14.77 7.78 4.00
CA ALA A 447 14.53 8.00 5.43
C ALA A 447 13.07 7.75 5.85
N ILE A 448 12.10 8.18 5.04
CA ILE A 448 10.66 7.94 5.30
C ILE A 448 10.33 6.45 5.18
N THR A 449 10.90 5.77 4.18
CA THR A 449 10.69 4.33 3.98
C THR A 449 11.31 3.51 5.12
N ASP A 450 12.51 3.87 5.56
CA ASP A 450 13.20 3.25 6.71
C ASP A 450 12.43 3.44 8.03
N ALA A 451 11.61 4.49 8.13
CA ALA A 451 10.73 4.74 9.26
C ALA A 451 9.39 3.98 9.19
N ASN A 452 9.23 3.01 8.28
CA ASN A 452 7.98 2.28 8.01
C ASN A 452 6.81 3.19 7.57
N LEU A 453 7.11 4.32 6.93
CA LEU A 453 6.12 5.26 6.40
C LEU A 453 6.07 5.20 4.87
N ALA A 454 4.93 5.56 4.28
CA ALA A 454 4.77 5.58 2.83
C ALA A 454 5.05 6.97 2.27
N ILE A 455 5.56 7.04 1.04
CA ILE A 455 5.69 8.31 0.32
C ILE A 455 4.34 8.68 -0.29
N GLY A 456 3.90 9.91 -0.03
CA GLY A 456 2.72 10.49 -0.64
C GLY A 456 3.02 11.22 -1.95
N SER A 457 2.31 12.33 -2.16
CA SER A 457 2.52 13.23 -3.28
C SER A 457 3.75 14.10 -3.10
N THR A 458 4.46 14.36 -4.20
CA THR A 458 5.54 15.34 -4.24
C THR A 458 5.00 16.63 -4.87
N THR A 459 4.97 17.71 -4.09
CA THR A 459 4.58 19.04 -4.56
C THR A 459 5.78 19.96 -4.56
N GLN A 460 5.71 21.03 -5.36
CA GLN A 460 6.80 21.99 -5.47
C GLN A 460 6.35 23.35 -4.94
N VAL A 461 7.05 23.87 -3.92
CA VAL A 461 6.75 25.13 -3.23
C VAL A 461 7.91 26.11 -3.34
N PHE A 462 7.63 27.40 -3.31
CA PHE A 462 8.70 28.41 -3.20
C PHE A 462 9.10 28.56 -1.73
N ASP A 463 10.40 28.45 -1.45
CA ASP A 463 10.97 28.54 -0.10
C ASP A 463 12.27 29.35 -0.16
N ASP A 464 12.34 30.40 0.66
CA ASP A 464 13.46 31.34 0.67
C ASP A 464 14.67 30.82 1.48
N GLN A 465 14.50 29.77 2.28
CA GLN A 465 15.53 29.22 3.17
C GLN A 465 16.10 27.88 2.69
N VAL A 466 15.29 27.11 1.95
CA VAL A 466 15.66 25.76 1.51
C VAL A 466 16.19 25.78 0.08
N PRO A 467 17.37 25.20 -0.20
CA PRO A 467 17.94 25.13 -1.54
C PRO A 467 16.99 24.48 -2.55
N VAL A 468 17.15 24.84 -3.83
CA VAL A 468 16.40 24.20 -4.92
C VAL A 468 16.59 22.69 -4.89
N ASP A 469 15.53 21.95 -5.19
CA ASP A 469 15.48 20.48 -5.24
C ASP A 469 15.65 19.76 -3.87
N ALA A 470 15.72 20.52 -2.78
CA ALA A 470 15.70 19.98 -1.42
C ALA A 470 14.29 20.00 -0.81
N VAL A 471 14.03 19.11 0.16
CA VAL A 471 12.75 19.03 0.86
C VAL A 471 12.56 20.24 1.78
N SER A 472 11.50 21.02 1.55
CA SER A 472 11.10 22.16 2.38
C SER A 472 10.29 21.72 3.61
N SER A 473 9.27 20.89 3.39
CA SER A 473 8.39 20.43 4.47
C SER A 473 7.67 19.14 4.11
N THR A 474 7.13 18.46 5.11
CA THR A 474 6.30 17.27 4.95
C THR A 474 4.89 17.47 5.49
N THR A 475 3.93 16.74 4.94
CA THR A 475 2.59 16.59 5.52
C THR A 475 2.27 15.10 5.68
N PRO A 476 2.10 14.58 6.91
CA PRO A 476 2.09 15.28 8.20
C PRO A 476 3.47 15.85 8.60
N LYS A 477 3.50 16.71 9.62
CA LYS A 477 4.70 17.49 10.00
C LYS A 477 5.79 16.59 10.59
N ILE A 478 7.04 16.96 10.34
CA ILE A 478 8.22 16.34 10.96
C ILE A 478 8.02 16.20 12.47
N GLY A 479 8.31 15.00 13.00
CA GLY A 479 8.14 14.66 14.41
C GLY A 479 6.71 14.32 14.85
N SER A 480 5.71 14.33 13.96
CA SER A 480 4.36 13.85 14.32
C SER A 480 4.32 12.32 14.43
N GLU A 481 3.57 11.81 15.40
CA GLU A 481 3.26 10.39 15.54
C GLU A 481 2.14 9.98 14.58
N VAL A 482 2.44 9.03 13.71
CA VAL A 482 1.52 8.52 12.69
C VAL A 482 1.47 7.00 12.70
N GLN A 483 0.46 6.42 12.05
CA GLN A 483 0.37 4.98 11.88
C GLN A 483 1.42 4.48 10.87
N SER A 484 1.83 3.22 11.01
CA SER A 484 2.64 2.55 9.98
C SER A 484 1.97 2.66 8.61
N GLY A 485 2.76 2.92 7.57
CA GLY A 485 2.27 3.08 6.20
C GLY A 485 1.49 4.37 5.92
N THR A 486 1.43 5.33 6.87
CA THR A 486 0.86 6.66 6.59
C THR A 486 1.64 7.34 5.46
N SER A 487 0.92 7.87 4.47
CA SER A 487 1.53 8.63 3.37
C SER A 487 2.02 9.99 3.85
N VAL A 488 3.32 10.23 3.69
CA VAL A 488 3.98 11.50 3.96
C VAL A 488 4.18 12.23 2.62
N ASP A 489 3.38 13.28 2.40
CA ASP A 489 3.55 14.18 1.27
C ASP A 489 4.82 15.02 1.46
N ILE A 490 5.60 15.20 0.40
CA ILE A 490 6.84 15.96 0.41
C ILE A 490 6.67 17.24 -0.41
N SER A 491 6.99 18.38 0.19
CA SER A 491 7.08 19.66 -0.50
C SER A 491 8.53 19.98 -0.82
N VAL A 492 8.87 20.06 -2.10
CA VAL A 492 10.22 20.33 -2.62
C VAL A 492 10.38 21.81 -2.94
N SER A 493 11.49 22.40 -2.54
CA SER A 493 11.79 23.82 -2.79
C SER A 493 12.09 24.08 -4.27
N LYS A 494 11.41 25.09 -4.83
CA LYS A 494 11.72 25.74 -6.11
C LYS A 494 12.75 26.87 -5.96
N GLY A 495 13.27 27.07 -4.75
CA GLY A 495 14.02 28.26 -4.38
C GLY A 495 13.10 29.45 -4.05
N PRO A 496 13.70 30.66 -3.91
CA PRO A 496 12.97 31.85 -3.51
C PRO A 496 11.94 32.24 -4.55
N LYS A 497 10.86 32.90 -4.12
CA LYS A 497 9.84 33.38 -5.06
C LYS A 497 10.42 34.45 -6.01
N PRO A 498 10.28 34.32 -7.34
CA PRO A 498 10.77 35.33 -8.27
C PRO A 498 9.95 36.63 -8.17
N VAL A 499 10.66 37.77 -8.18
CA VAL A 499 10.09 39.12 -8.07
C VAL A 499 10.48 39.95 -9.30
N PRO A 500 9.52 40.58 -10.00
CA PRO A 500 9.82 41.48 -11.11
C PRO A 500 10.40 42.81 -10.62
N ILE A 501 11.45 43.29 -11.27
CA ILE A 501 12.04 44.60 -10.97
C ILE A 501 11.12 45.71 -11.54
N PRO A 502 10.56 46.60 -10.69
CA PRO A 502 9.72 47.70 -11.16
C PRO A 502 10.54 48.77 -11.90
N ASP A 503 9.88 49.53 -12.77
CA ASP A 503 10.52 50.68 -13.42
C ASP A 503 10.71 51.83 -12.42
N LEU A 504 11.96 52.02 -12.00
CA LEU A 504 12.40 53.04 -11.05
C LEU A 504 13.30 54.09 -11.70
N VAL A 505 13.44 54.08 -13.03
CA VAL A 505 14.25 55.07 -13.76
C VAL A 505 13.62 56.45 -13.60
N GLY A 506 14.46 57.46 -13.28
CA GLY A 506 13.99 58.82 -13.04
C GLY A 506 13.21 59.02 -11.73
N LYS A 507 13.23 58.06 -10.80
CA LYS A 507 12.77 58.25 -9.42
C LYS A 507 13.93 58.68 -8.52
N LYS A 508 13.61 59.20 -7.32
CA LYS A 508 14.62 59.53 -6.29
C LYS A 508 15.27 58.24 -5.79
N ALA A 509 16.59 58.25 -5.62
CA ALA A 509 17.36 57.08 -5.18
C ALA A 509 16.80 56.47 -3.87
N GLN A 510 16.47 57.30 -2.89
CA GLN A 510 15.92 56.85 -1.61
C GLN A 510 14.59 56.08 -1.74
N VAL A 511 13.69 56.54 -2.63
CA VAL A 511 12.41 55.88 -2.91
C VAL A 511 12.63 54.58 -3.69
N ALA A 512 13.59 54.57 -4.61
CA ALA A 512 13.95 53.37 -5.35
C ALA A 512 14.54 52.29 -4.43
N THR A 513 15.46 52.66 -3.54
CA THR A 513 16.02 51.75 -2.53
C THR A 513 14.94 51.19 -1.63
N SER A 514 14.05 52.02 -1.07
CA SER A 514 12.98 51.53 -0.19
C SER A 514 12.02 50.59 -0.92
N THR A 515 11.74 50.85 -2.19
CA THR A 515 10.85 50.00 -3.01
C THR A 515 11.49 48.64 -3.28
N LEU A 516 12.78 48.61 -3.62
CA LEU A 516 13.51 47.36 -3.87
C LEU A 516 13.73 46.54 -2.58
N THR A 517 14.03 47.19 -1.46
CA THR A 517 14.16 46.52 -0.16
C THR A 517 12.81 45.96 0.32
N ALA A 518 11.70 46.68 0.08
CA ALA A 518 10.36 46.17 0.38
C ALA A 518 9.97 44.95 -0.47
N LEU A 519 10.60 44.78 -1.65
CA LEU A 519 10.47 43.61 -2.52
C LEU A 519 11.41 42.46 -2.14
N GLY A 520 12.16 42.56 -1.03
CA GLY A 520 13.08 41.53 -0.56
C GLY A 520 14.41 41.49 -1.32
N LEU A 521 14.77 42.54 -2.07
CA LEU A 521 16.01 42.61 -2.85
C LEU A 521 17.09 43.37 -2.10
N THR A 522 18.35 42.96 -2.31
CA THR A 522 19.53 43.65 -1.76
C THR A 522 19.94 44.76 -2.72
N VAL A 523 20.17 45.98 -2.23
CA VAL A 523 20.46 47.14 -3.11
C VAL A 523 21.87 47.64 -2.89
N THR A 524 22.68 47.70 -3.96
CA THR A 524 23.96 48.40 -3.97
C THR A 524 23.88 49.64 -4.85
N THR A 525 24.52 50.73 -4.43
CA THR A 525 24.45 52.01 -5.15
C THR A 525 25.78 52.32 -5.82
N LYS A 526 25.76 52.58 -7.12
CA LYS A 526 26.88 53.18 -7.85
C LYS A 526 26.51 54.54 -8.37
N GLU A 527 27.45 55.46 -8.31
CA GLU A 527 27.21 56.83 -8.73
C GLU A 527 27.87 57.12 -10.08
N LYS A 528 27.16 57.83 -10.97
CA LYS A 528 27.67 58.23 -12.28
C LYS A 528 27.23 59.65 -12.62
N PHE A 529 28.08 60.42 -13.30
CA PHE A 529 27.70 61.72 -13.81
C PHE A 529 26.73 61.59 -14.99
N SER A 530 25.71 62.46 -15.03
CA SER A 530 24.72 62.51 -16.11
C SER A 530 24.30 63.95 -16.36
N GLU A 531 24.34 64.37 -17.62
CA GLU A 531 23.80 65.68 -18.03
C GLU A 531 22.27 65.68 -18.18
N LYS A 532 21.66 64.50 -18.33
CA LYS A 532 20.22 64.35 -18.62
C LYS A 532 19.36 64.06 -17.38
N VAL A 533 19.98 63.56 -16.32
CA VAL A 533 19.28 63.09 -15.11
C VAL A 533 19.76 63.92 -13.92
N ASN A 534 18.82 64.56 -13.23
CA ASN A 534 19.11 65.40 -12.07
C ASN A 534 19.86 64.61 -10.97
N GLU A 535 20.67 65.32 -10.19
CA GLU A 535 21.38 64.76 -9.04
C GLU A 535 20.43 64.04 -8.07
N GLY A 536 20.84 62.87 -7.57
CA GLY A 536 20.06 62.06 -6.64
C GLY A 536 18.93 61.23 -7.27
N MET A 537 18.81 61.25 -8.61
CA MET A 537 17.83 60.45 -9.35
C MET A 537 18.48 59.22 -10.00
N VAL A 538 17.68 58.17 -10.18
CA VAL A 538 18.13 56.90 -10.77
C VAL A 538 18.31 57.04 -12.28
N ILE A 539 19.51 56.71 -12.77
CA ILE A 539 19.87 56.66 -14.19
C ILE A 539 19.46 55.32 -14.80
N ALA A 540 19.79 54.23 -14.11
CA ALA A 540 19.55 52.86 -14.58
C ALA A 540 19.63 51.87 -13.41
N LEU A 541 19.11 50.67 -13.63
CA LEU A 541 19.18 49.53 -12.72
C LEU A 541 19.89 48.36 -13.40
N ARG A 542 20.60 47.54 -12.63
CA ARG A 542 21.10 46.25 -13.08
C ARG A 542 20.74 45.17 -12.04
N PRO A 543 19.96 44.14 -12.39
CA PRO A 543 19.29 43.91 -13.68
C PRO A 543 18.27 45.03 -14.06
N ALA A 544 17.93 45.13 -15.35
CA ALA A 544 17.08 46.21 -15.86
C ALA A 544 15.62 46.07 -15.39
N ALA A 545 14.87 47.17 -15.46
CA ALA A 545 13.43 47.16 -15.19
C ALA A 545 12.71 46.09 -16.04
N GLY A 546 11.79 45.36 -15.42
CA GLY A 546 11.06 44.23 -16.04
C GLY A 546 11.79 42.89 -15.99
N ALA A 547 13.06 42.84 -15.57
CA ALA A 547 13.72 41.56 -15.30
C ALA A 547 13.08 40.87 -14.09
N VAL A 548 12.92 39.55 -14.15
CA VAL A 548 12.44 38.73 -13.05
C VAL A 548 13.65 38.11 -12.37
N VAL A 549 13.81 38.37 -11.08
CA VAL A 549 14.95 37.92 -10.27
C VAL A 549 14.47 37.22 -9.01
N ASP A 550 15.28 36.32 -8.47
CA ASP A 550 14.94 35.64 -7.22
C ASP A 550 15.01 36.63 -6.04
N SER A 551 14.17 36.41 -5.03
CA SER A 551 14.24 37.16 -3.77
C SER A 551 15.66 37.11 -3.18
N GLY A 552 16.15 38.21 -2.62
CA GLY A 552 17.52 38.35 -2.11
C GLY A 552 18.58 38.74 -3.15
N THR A 553 18.27 38.71 -4.46
CA THR A 553 19.22 39.12 -5.52
C THR A 553 19.72 40.56 -5.32
N GLU A 554 21.00 40.77 -5.58
CA GLU A 554 21.62 42.09 -5.56
C GLU A 554 21.23 42.90 -6.81
N VAL A 555 20.59 44.06 -6.59
CA VAL A 555 20.25 45.04 -7.63
C VAL A 555 21.15 46.26 -7.47
N GLU A 556 21.94 46.51 -8.50
CA GLU A 556 22.81 47.69 -8.59
C GLU A 556 22.00 48.88 -9.11
N LEU A 557 21.87 49.90 -8.26
CA LEU A 557 21.21 51.17 -8.54
C LEU A 557 22.24 52.20 -9.01
N ILE A 558 22.14 52.66 -10.25
CA ILE A 558 23.02 53.69 -10.80
C ILE A 558 22.39 55.07 -10.58
N VAL A 559 22.96 55.88 -9.70
CA VAL A 559 22.43 57.19 -9.29
C VAL A 559 23.24 58.32 -9.92
N SER A 560 22.54 59.39 -10.31
CA SER A 560 23.17 60.58 -10.88
C SER A 560 23.88 61.44 -9.83
N LYS A 561 25.15 61.75 -10.06
CA LYS A 561 25.90 62.82 -9.35
C LYS A 561 25.67 64.21 -9.93
N GLY A 562 24.72 64.34 -10.86
CA GLY A 562 24.54 65.53 -11.67
C GLY A 562 25.53 65.61 -12.85
N PRO A 563 25.63 66.78 -13.51
CA PRO A 563 26.55 66.98 -14.63
C PRO A 563 28.01 66.79 -14.20
N PRO A 564 28.89 66.33 -15.10
CA PRO A 564 30.32 66.23 -14.78
C PRO A 564 30.87 67.61 -14.41
N PRO A 565 31.80 67.68 -13.43
CA PRO A 565 32.44 68.94 -13.08
C PRO A 565 33.24 69.48 -14.28
N VAL A 566 33.30 70.79 -14.38
CA VAL A 566 34.00 71.50 -15.44
C VAL A 566 35.27 72.12 -14.87
N GLU A 567 36.38 71.96 -15.58
CA GLU A 567 37.65 72.56 -15.21
C GLU A 567 37.62 74.08 -15.45
N VAL A 568 38.03 74.86 -14.45
CA VAL A 568 38.14 76.31 -14.60
C VAL A 568 39.38 76.63 -15.44
N PRO A 569 39.22 77.23 -16.63
CA PRO A 569 40.37 77.61 -17.46
C PRO A 569 41.12 78.79 -16.83
N SER A 570 42.34 79.04 -17.31
CA SER A 570 43.04 80.28 -16.99
C SER A 570 42.37 81.47 -17.68
N LEU A 571 41.87 82.40 -16.89
CA LEU A 571 41.23 83.64 -17.31
C LEU A 571 42.13 84.85 -17.08
N ILE A 572 43.28 84.67 -16.43
CA ILE A 572 44.25 85.74 -16.15
C ILE A 572 44.73 86.38 -17.46
N ASP A 573 44.82 87.70 -17.45
CA ASP A 573 45.19 88.55 -18.60
C ASP A 573 44.18 88.49 -19.77
N MET A 574 43.02 87.85 -19.60
CA MET A 574 41.96 87.82 -20.62
C MET A 574 41.09 89.09 -20.56
N PRO A 575 40.64 89.64 -21.70
CA PRO A 575 39.66 90.73 -21.71
C PRO A 575 38.34 90.31 -21.07
N LYS A 576 37.69 91.22 -20.31
CA LYS A 576 36.43 90.97 -19.57
C LYS A 576 35.39 90.19 -20.38
N ASN A 577 35.05 90.66 -21.59
CA ASN A 577 33.99 90.06 -22.42
C ASN A 577 34.34 88.64 -22.90
N LYS A 578 35.62 88.39 -23.18
CA LYS A 578 36.11 87.08 -23.61
C LYS A 578 36.09 86.10 -22.42
N ALA A 579 36.52 86.55 -21.24
CA ALA A 579 36.46 85.74 -20.02
C ALA A 579 35.02 85.35 -19.64
N ILE A 580 34.07 86.28 -19.75
CA ILE A 580 32.64 86.02 -19.54
C ILE A 580 32.12 84.97 -20.54
N SER A 581 32.45 85.11 -21.82
CA SER A 581 31.98 84.18 -22.87
C SER A 581 32.54 82.77 -22.69
N VAL A 582 33.82 82.65 -22.31
CA VAL A 582 34.47 81.36 -22.01
C VAL A 582 33.80 80.69 -20.81
N LEU A 583 33.56 81.43 -19.72
CA LEU A 583 32.86 80.91 -18.54
C LEU A 583 31.42 80.48 -18.87
N GLN A 584 30.67 81.29 -19.62
CA GLN A 584 29.30 80.95 -20.03
C GLN A 584 29.25 79.74 -20.97
N GLY A 585 30.19 79.62 -21.92
CA GLY A 585 30.29 78.47 -22.82
C GLY A 585 30.60 77.15 -22.10
N LEU A 586 31.29 77.22 -20.96
CA LEU A 586 31.55 76.11 -20.05
C LEU A 586 30.38 75.84 -19.08
N GLY A 587 29.30 76.62 -19.15
CA GLY A 587 28.15 76.50 -18.25
C GLY A 587 28.41 77.02 -16.83
N LEU A 588 29.40 77.89 -16.64
CA LEU A 588 29.75 78.53 -15.36
C LEU A 588 29.15 79.95 -15.28
N LYS A 589 28.89 80.43 -14.07
CA LYS A 589 28.30 81.76 -13.82
C LYS A 589 29.40 82.79 -13.52
N PRO A 590 29.69 83.75 -14.42
CA PRO A 590 30.70 84.78 -14.12
C PRO A 590 30.17 85.77 -13.07
N LYS A 591 30.92 85.99 -12.00
CA LYS A 591 30.68 87.06 -11.01
C LYS A 591 31.80 88.09 -11.13
N VAL A 592 31.48 89.27 -11.67
CA VAL A 592 32.47 90.31 -11.96
C VAL A 592 32.58 91.26 -10.77
N LEU A 593 33.80 91.50 -10.30
CA LEU A 593 34.12 92.54 -9.32
C LEU A 593 35.07 93.56 -9.96
N GLU A 594 34.68 94.83 -9.98
CA GLU A 594 35.43 95.93 -10.60
C GLU A 594 36.01 96.85 -9.53
N ALA A 595 37.25 97.31 -9.73
CA ALA A 595 37.83 98.37 -8.92
C ALA A 595 37.35 99.76 -9.38
N ALA A 596 37.42 100.78 -8.51
CA ALA A 596 36.91 102.13 -8.79
C ALA A 596 37.60 102.88 -9.95
N ALA A 597 38.74 102.37 -10.44
CA ALA A 597 39.40 102.83 -11.66
C ALA A 597 40.10 101.64 -12.34
N THR A 598 39.55 101.15 -13.47
CA THR A 598 40.06 99.97 -14.19
C THR A 598 40.52 100.32 -15.62
N PRO A 599 41.71 100.91 -15.82
CA PRO A 599 42.16 101.37 -17.13
C PRO A 599 42.48 100.24 -18.12
N LEU A 600 42.65 98.99 -17.67
CA LEU A 600 43.10 97.88 -18.53
C LEU A 600 41.96 96.94 -18.96
N ASN A 601 40.84 96.89 -18.24
CA ASN A 601 39.66 96.05 -18.51
C ASN A 601 40.00 94.54 -18.69
N ARG A 602 40.97 94.05 -17.91
CA ARG A 602 41.47 92.67 -17.96
C ARG A 602 41.35 91.99 -16.60
N VAL A 603 41.20 90.66 -16.63
CA VAL A 603 41.14 89.85 -15.41
C VAL A 603 42.54 89.75 -14.81
N TYR A 604 42.74 90.26 -13.60
CA TYR A 604 44.02 90.12 -12.87
C TYR A 604 43.95 89.04 -11.80
N SER A 605 42.75 88.64 -11.39
CA SER A 605 42.52 87.59 -10.40
C SER A 605 41.24 86.84 -10.74
N GLN A 606 41.30 85.52 -10.59
CA GLN A 606 40.15 84.64 -10.63
C GLN A 606 40.08 83.84 -9.34
N ASP A 607 38.87 83.48 -8.93
CA ASP A 607 38.60 82.59 -7.81
C ASP A 607 37.39 81.71 -8.16
N PRO A 608 37.54 80.37 -8.21
CA PRO A 608 38.73 79.57 -7.88
C PRO A 608 39.87 79.63 -8.94
N PRO A 609 41.10 79.18 -8.59
CA PRO A 609 42.24 79.21 -9.50
C PRO A 609 42.07 78.27 -10.71
N SER A 610 42.84 78.50 -11.77
CA SER A 610 42.82 77.67 -12.97
C SER A 610 43.18 76.22 -12.65
N GLY A 611 42.54 75.26 -13.32
CA GLY A 611 42.70 73.83 -13.05
C GLY A 611 41.81 73.29 -11.93
N THR A 612 41.02 74.15 -11.27
CA THR A 612 40.04 73.70 -10.27
C THR A 612 38.84 73.06 -10.96
N MET A 613 38.42 71.87 -10.52
CA MET A 613 37.19 71.22 -10.97
C MET A 613 36.00 71.75 -10.17
N ILE A 614 35.07 72.44 -10.82
CA ILE A 614 33.85 72.95 -10.17
C ILE A 614 32.58 72.41 -10.82
N PRO A 615 31.49 72.20 -10.06
CA PRO A 615 30.20 71.81 -10.63
C PRO A 615 29.73 72.82 -11.69
N LYS A 616 29.14 72.32 -12.78
CA LYS A 616 28.49 73.14 -13.81
C LYS A 616 27.43 74.04 -13.14
N GLY A 617 27.40 75.32 -13.47
CA GLY A 617 26.53 76.32 -12.84
C GLY A 617 27.13 77.03 -11.61
N SER A 618 28.30 76.61 -11.14
CA SER A 618 29.06 77.31 -10.09
C SER A 618 29.48 78.71 -10.52
N SER A 619 29.64 79.60 -9.55
CA SER A 619 30.08 80.97 -9.82
C SER A 619 31.60 81.08 -9.81
N VAL A 620 32.19 81.70 -10.83
CA VAL A 620 33.61 82.04 -10.87
C VAL A 620 33.73 83.55 -10.70
N ILE A 621 34.42 83.98 -9.66
CA ILE A 621 34.68 85.39 -9.38
C ILE A 621 35.86 85.82 -10.25
N ILE A 622 35.65 86.82 -11.10
CA ILE A 622 36.72 87.48 -11.84
C ILE A 622 36.85 88.92 -11.37
N ARG A 623 38.05 89.31 -10.97
CA ARG A 623 38.38 90.68 -10.58
C ARG A 623 39.06 91.39 -11.73
N ILE A 624 38.55 92.56 -12.09
CA ILE A 624 39.01 93.35 -13.23
C ILE A 624 39.84 94.54 -12.73
N ILE A 625 40.98 94.79 -13.39
CA ILE A 625 41.84 95.98 -13.22
C ILE A 625 41.98 96.76 -14.52
#